data_AF-A0A379W7T6-F1
#
_entry.id   AF-A0A379W7T6-F1
#
_cell.length_a   1.000
_cell.length_b   1.000
_cell.length_c   1.000
_cell.angle_alpha   90.00
_cell.angle_beta   90.00
_cell.angle_gamma   90.00
#
_symmetry.space_group_name_H-M   'P 1'
#
loop_
_entity.id
_entity.type
_entity.pdbx_description
1 polymer ?
#
loop_
_entity_poly.entity_id
_entity_poly.type
_entity_poly.pdbx_seq_one_letter_code
_entity_poly.pdbx_strand_id
1 'polypeptide(L)'
;MSSNELVEQIMAQVIARVATPEQQAIPGQPQPIRETAMAEKSCSLTEFVGTAIGDTLGLVIANVDTALLDAMKLEKRYRSIGILGARTGAGPAHYGGGRSGESHQHRSGQH
;
A
#
# COMPACT_ATOMS: atom_id res chain seq x y z
N MET A 1 -39.35 -42.85 8.12
CA MET A 1 -38.92 -41.59 8.77
C MET A 1 -39.36 -40.47 7.86
N SER A 2 -40.28 -39.62 8.32
CA SER A 2 -41.10 -38.76 7.47
C SER A 2 -40.35 -37.49 7.08
N SER A 3 -40.34 -37.16 5.79
CA SER A 3 -39.67 -35.99 5.19
C SER A 3 -40.07 -34.64 5.81
N ASN A 4 -41.18 -34.60 6.56
CA ASN A 4 -41.64 -33.40 7.26
C ASN A 4 -40.68 -32.93 8.37
N GLU A 5 -40.05 -33.86 9.09
CA GLU A 5 -39.17 -33.53 10.22
C GLU A 5 -37.90 -32.81 9.75
N LEU A 6 -37.40 -33.21 8.58
CA LEU A 6 -36.23 -32.57 7.96
C LEU A 6 -36.55 -31.16 7.46
N VAL A 7 -37.76 -30.94 6.94
CA VAL A 7 -38.21 -29.62 6.49
C VAL A 7 -38.35 -28.66 7.67
N GLU A 8 -38.89 -29.12 8.80
CA GLU A 8 -38.99 -28.32 10.01
C GLU A 8 -37.62 -27.93 10.56
N GLN A 9 -36.66 -28.86 10.57
CA GLN A 9 -35.28 -28.60 10.99
C GLN A 9 -34.57 -27.60 10.06
N ILE A 10 -34.73 -27.74 8.75
CA ILE A 10 -34.17 -26.79 7.76
C ILE A 10 -34.79 -25.40 7.95
N MET A 11 -36.11 -25.31 8.14
CA MET A 11 -36.79 -24.02 8.30
C MET A 11 -36.39 -23.32 9.60
N ALA A 12 -36.24 -24.07 10.71
CA ALA A 12 -35.74 -23.54 11.97
C ALA A 12 -34.30 -22.99 11.83
N GLN A 13 -33.42 -23.72 11.12
CA GLN A 13 -32.04 -23.32 10.86
C GLN A 13 -31.96 -22.03 9.99
N VAL A 14 -32.83 -21.90 8.99
CA VAL A 14 -32.86 -20.73 8.10
C VAL A 14 -33.39 -19.49 8.82
N ILE A 15 -34.43 -19.61 9.64
CA ILE A 15 -34.98 -18.49 10.42
C ILE A 15 -33.94 -17.98 11.44
N ALA A 16 -33.23 -18.88 12.13
CA ALA A 16 -32.17 -18.51 13.05
C ALA A 16 -31.02 -17.74 12.35
N ARG A 17 -30.71 -18.10 11.09
CA ARG A 17 -29.63 -17.48 10.31
C ARG A 17 -30.04 -16.16 9.63
N VAL A 18 -31.33 -15.98 9.33
CA VAL A 18 -31.87 -14.72 8.76
C VAL A 18 -32.22 -13.69 9.85
N ALA A 19 -32.56 -14.13 11.07
CA ALA A 19 -32.81 -13.22 12.20
C ALA A 19 -31.52 -12.62 12.81
N THR A 20 -30.35 -13.10 12.39
CA THR A 20 -29.06 -12.65 12.92
C THR A 20 -28.21 -12.08 11.78
N PRO A 21 -28.16 -10.74 11.57
CA PRO A 21 -27.03 -10.13 10.88
C PRO A 21 -25.84 -10.19 11.83
N GLU A 22 -25.29 -11.38 12.03
CA GLU A 22 -24.05 -11.59 12.78
C GLU A 22 -22.89 -11.19 11.87
N GLN A 23 -22.64 -9.89 11.82
CA GLN A 23 -21.30 -9.35 11.70
C GLN A 23 -20.53 -9.88 12.91
N GLN A 24 -19.96 -11.08 12.79
CA GLN A 24 -19.08 -11.67 13.79
C GLN A 24 -17.82 -10.81 13.90
N ALA A 25 -17.89 -9.84 14.81
CA ALA A 25 -16.72 -9.27 15.43
C ALA A 25 -16.11 -10.36 16.31
N ILE A 26 -14.94 -10.84 15.91
CA ILE A 26 -14.15 -11.81 16.67
C ILE A 26 -13.53 -11.07 17.87
N PRO A 27 -13.85 -11.42 19.12
CA PRO A 27 -13.13 -10.90 20.27
C PRO A 27 -11.85 -11.73 20.44
N GLY A 28 -10.68 -11.12 20.26
CA GLY A 28 -9.41 -11.73 20.67
C GLY A 28 -8.40 -12.09 19.57
N GLN A 29 -8.48 -11.50 18.38
CA GLN A 29 -7.23 -11.21 17.67
C GLN A 29 -6.79 -9.81 18.08
N PRO A 30 -5.49 -9.55 18.32
CA PRO A 30 -4.98 -8.20 18.17
C PRO A 30 -5.40 -7.80 16.76
N GLN A 31 -6.44 -6.98 16.67
CA GLN A 31 -6.60 -6.10 15.53
C GLN A 31 -5.20 -5.52 15.38
N PRO A 32 -4.52 -5.65 14.23
CA PRO A 32 -3.39 -4.78 14.04
C PRO A 32 -4.02 -3.41 14.25
N ILE A 33 -3.64 -2.79 15.36
CA ILE A 33 -3.65 -1.34 15.49
C ILE A 33 -3.20 -0.91 14.10
N ARG A 34 -3.86 0.09 13.50
CA ARG A 34 -3.27 0.78 12.34
C ARG A 34 -2.02 1.46 12.87
N GLU A 35 -1.05 0.62 13.16
CA GLU A 35 0.15 0.85 13.87
C GLU A 35 1.01 1.30 12.73
N THR A 36 1.43 2.53 12.86
CA THR A 36 2.55 3.16 12.19
C THR A 36 3.85 2.40 12.44
N ALA A 37 3.82 1.05 12.41
CA ALA A 37 4.90 0.12 12.69
C ALA A 37 5.11 -0.78 11.47
N MET A 38 5.35 -0.16 10.31
CA MET A 38 6.23 -0.78 9.32
C MET A 38 7.70 -0.43 9.58
N ALA A 39 8.01 0.21 10.72
CA ALA A 39 9.35 0.63 11.10
C ALA A 39 10.29 -0.53 11.47
N GLU A 40 9.78 -1.74 11.74
CA GLU A 40 10.60 -2.85 12.26
C GLU A 40 10.82 -4.01 11.28
N LYS A 41 10.37 -3.91 10.03
CA LYS A 41 10.72 -4.89 8.99
C LYS A 41 11.88 -4.34 8.18
N SER A 42 13.09 -4.83 8.47
CA SER A 42 14.25 -4.57 7.61
C SER A 42 14.00 -5.21 6.24
N CYS A 43 13.72 -4.41 5.23
CA CYS A 43 13.69 -4.86 3.84
C CYS A 43 15.12 -4.95 3.32
N SER A 44 15.53 -6.12 2.83
CA SER A 44 16.87 -6.35 2.26
C SER A 44 16.98 -6.01 0.77
N LEU A 45 15.90 -5.54 0.16
CA LEU A 45 15.88 -5.19 -1.25
C LEU A 45 16.68 -3.89 -1.47
N THR A 46 17.59 -3.90 -2.44
CA THR A 46 18.47 -2.75 -2.75
C THR A 46 17.72 -1.54 -3.29
N GLU A 47 16.52 -1.78 -3.80
CA GLU A 47 15.61 -0.78 -4.33
C GLU A 47 14.82 -0.09 -3.22
N PHE A 48 14.76 -0.65 -2.01
CA PHE A 48 14.01 -0.08 -0.91
C PHE A 48 14.79 1.06 -0.24
N VAL A 49 14.19 2.24 -0.19
CA VAL A 49 14.76 3.40 0.51
C VAL A 49 14.09 3.62 1.87
N GLY A 50 12.76 3.56 1.92
CA GLY A 50 12.03 3.82 3.14
C GLY A 50 10.53 3.97 2.97
N THR A 51 9.84 4.16 4.09
CA THR A 51 8.41 4.49 4.11
C THR A 51 8.20 5.87 4.73
N ALA A 52 7.11 6.55 4.39
CA ALA A 52 6.71 7.81 4.99
C ALA A 52 5.20 7.82 5.31
N ILE A 53 4.74 8.90 5.93
CA ILE A 53 3.34 9.09 6.32
C ILE A 53 2.42 8.95 5.08
N GLY A 54 1.19 8.46 5.28
CA GLY A 54 0.20 8.33 4.20
C GLY A 54 0.35 7.05 3.37
N ASP A 55 0.91 5.99 3.96
CA ASP A 55 1.28 4.74 3.28
C ASP A 55 2.17 5.00 2.08
N THR A 56 3.20 5.83 2.28
CA THR A 56 4.15 6.23 1.25
C THR A 56 5.33 5.25 1.22
N LEU A 57 5.73 4.81 0.03
CA LEU A 57 6.89 3.96 -0.23
C LEU A 57 7.87 4.69 -1.18
N GLY A 58 9.14 4.72 -0.79
CA GLY A 58 10.25 5.20 -1.61
C GLY A 58 11.07 4.04 -2.16
N LEU A 59 11.20 3.99 -3.49
CA LEU A 59 11.97 2.99 -4.22
C LEU A 59 13.00 3.64 -5.15
N VAL A 60 14.09 2.92 -5.47
CA VAL A 60 15.10 3.34 -6.45
C VAL A 60 15.41 2.18 -7.41
N ILE A 61 15.42 2.46 -8.71
CA ILE A 61 15.96 1.56 -9.73
C ILE A 61 17.32 2.10 -10.13
N ALA A 62 18.38 1.35 -9.83
CA ALA A 62 19.74 1.68 -10.26
C ALA A 62 20.02 1.12 -11.66
N ASN A 63 20.94 1.76 -12.37
CA ASN A 63 21.43 1.35 -13.70
C ASN A 63 20.31 1.04 -14.72
N VAL A 64 19.40 1.98 -14.89
CA VAL A 64 18.25 1.87 -15.80
C VAL A 64 18.69 1.90 -17.26
N ASP A 65 18.12 1.00 -18.06
CA ASP A 65 18.37 0.92 -19.50
C ASP A 65 17.77 2.11 -20.28
N THR A 66 18.43 2.47 -21.38
CA THR A 66 18.00 3.60 -22.22
C THR A 66 16.63 3.40 -22.86
N ALA A 67 16.25 2.17 -23.22
CA ALA A 67 14.92 1.86 -23.75
C ALA A 67 13.82 2.07 -22.70
N LEU A 68 14.12 1.81 -21.43
CA LEU A 68 13.18 2.07 -20.34
C LEU A 68 13.04 3.58 -20.07
N LEU A 69 14.14 4.34 -20.12
CA LEU A 69 14.10 5.81 -20.04
C LEU A 69 13.27 6.41 -21.19
N ASP A 70 13.41 5.87 -22.40
CA ASP A 70 12.62 6.25 -23.57
C ASP A 70 11.12 5.96 -23.40
N ALA A 71 10.79 4.74 -22.96
CA ALA A 71 9.40 4.34 -22.72
C ALA A 71 8.73 5.21 -21.65
N MET A 72 9.49 5.64 -20.63
CA MET A 72 9.02 6.52 -19.57
C MET A 72 9.09 8.01 -19.91
N LYS A 73 9.61 8.37 -21.10
CA LYS A 73 9.81 9.76 -21.56
C LYS A 73 10.64 10.61 -20.59
N LEU A 74 11.68 10.02 -20.01
CA LEU A 74 12.60 10.66 -19.06
C LEU A 74 13.90 11.07 -19.74
N GLU A 75 14.63 12.01 -19.13
CA GLU A 75 15.94 12.43 -19.62
C GLU A 75 16.96 11.30 -19.51
N LYS A 76 17.67 11.00 -20.60
CA LYS A 76 18.68 9.92 -20.68
C LYS A 76 19.98 10.19 -19.90
N ARG A 77 20.08 11.33 -19.23
CA ARG A 77 21.27 11.72 -18.46
C ARG A 77 21.38 10.97 -17.13
N TYR A 78 20.28 10.39 -16.65
CA TYR A 78 20.23 9.70 -15.37
C TYR A 78 20.25 8.19 -15.58
N ARG A 79 21.20 7.53 -14.91
CA ARG A 79 21.30 6.06 -14.88
C ARG A 79 20.41 5.42 -13.82
N SER A 80 19.60 6.20 -13.10
CA SER A 80 18.77 5.69 -12.01
C SER A 80 17.48 6.49 -11.89
N ILE A 81 16.41 5.82 -11.46
CA ILE A 81 15.08 6.42 -11.25
C ILE A 81 14.69 6.25 -9.79
N GLY A 82 14.28 7.35 -9.15
CA GLY A 82 13.58 7.32 -7.86
C GLY A 82 12.07 7.30 -8.07
N ILE A 83 11.37 6.44 -7.33
CA ILE A 83 9.92 6.30 -7.36
C ILE A 83 9.38 6.59 -5.96
N LEU A 84 8.41 7.49 -5.87
CA LEU A 84 7.68 7.78 -4.64
C LEU A 84 6.20 7.52 -4.88
N GLY A 85 5.63 6.53 -4.18
CA GLY A 85 4.21 6.19 -4.30
C GLY A 85 3.53 6.29 -2.94
N ALA A 86 2.30 6.79 -2.88
CA ALA A 86 1.50 6.89 -1.65
C ALA A 86 0.05 6.44 -1.91
N ARG A 87 -0.57 5.79 -0.92
CA ARG A 87 -1.99 5.38 -1.01
C ARG A 87 -2.95 6.53 -0.74
N THR A 88 -2.54 7.45 0.13
CA THR A 88 -3.35 8.60 0.57
C THR A 88 -2.50 9.86 0.49
N GLY A 89 -3.01 10.91 -0.17
CA GLY A 89 -2.30 12.20 -0.25
C GLY A 89 -1.95 12.69 -1.66
N ALA A 90 -2.65 12.26 -2.71
CA ALA A 90 -2.64 12.98 -3.99
C ALA A 90 -3.47 14.28 -3.87
N GLY A 91 -3.09 15.16 -2.95
CA GLY A 91 -3.58 16.54 -2.95
C GLY A 91 -3.19 17.21 -4.28
N PRO A 92 -3.93 18.23 -4.75
CA PRO A 92 -3.59 18.91 -5.99
C PRO A 92 -2.15 19.41 -5.88
N ALA A 93 -1.29 18.99 -6.81
CA ALA A 93 0.16 19.24 -6.80
C ALA A 93 0.57 20.74 -6.82
N HIS A 94 -0.35 21.68 -6.57
CA HIS A 94 -0.16 23.12 -6.71
C HIS A 94 -0.79 24.01 -5.61
N TYR A 95 -1.44 23.50 -4.56
CA TYR A 95 -2.04 24.38 -3.54
C TYR A 95 -1.81 23.89 -2.11
N GLY A 96 -0.90 24.54 -1.39
CA GLY A 96 -0.72 24.32 0.05
C GLY A 96 0.70 24.60 0.51
N GLY A 97 0.97 25.84 0.92
CA GLY A 97 2.29 26.33 1.33
C GLY A 97 2.92 25.53 2.46
N GLY A 98 4.17 25.13 2.23
CA GLY A 98 5.12 24.65 3.21
C GLY A 98 6.49 24.61 2.55
N ARG A 99 7.35 25.57 2.87
CA ARG A 99 8.74 25.63 2.42
C ARG A 99 9.50 24.37 2.90
N SER A 100 9.68 23.38 2.02
CA SER A 100 10.68 22.30 2.14
C SER A 100 10.40 21.31 1.01
N GLY A 101 11.30 20.92 0.13
CA GLY A 101 12.69 21.26 -0.12
C GLY A 101 12.99 20.71 -1.51
N GLU A 102 14.06 21.19 -2.10
CA GLU A 102 14.49 20.96 -3.47
C GLU A 102 14.40 19.48 -3.90
N SER A 103 13.93 19.25 -5.14
CA SER A 103 14.29 18.05 -5.88
C SER A 103 15.82 18.03 -6.03
N HIS A 104 16.50 17.39 -5.09
CA HIS A 104 17.95 17.22 -5.11
C HIS A 104 18.30 16.26 -6.26
N GLN A 105 18.57 16.84 -7.44
CA GLN A 105 19.28 16.16 -8.50
C GLN A 105 20.70 15.94 -8.00
N HIS A 106 21.02 14.71 -7.57
CA HIS A 106 22.37 14.40 -7.12
C HIS A 106 23.32 14.46 -8.34
N ARG A 107 23.99 15.61 -8.49
CA ARG A 107 25.05 15.83 -9.47
C ARG A 107 26.32 15.13 -8.98
N SER A 108 26.49 13.85 -9.32
CA SER A 108 27.81 13.21 -9.19
C SER A 108 28.68 13.65 -10.38
N GLY A 109 29.29 14.82 -10.25
CA GLY A 109 30.35 15.27 -11.13
C GLY A 109 31.69 14.67 -10.70
N GLN A 110 32.34 14.03 -11.68
CA GLN A 110 33.77 14.16 -11.99
C GLN A 110 34.78 13.78 -10.89
N HIS A 111 35.32 12.57 -11.02
CA HIS A 111 36.76 12.32 -11.22
C HIS A 111 36.95 11.09 -12.09
#